data_AF-A0A2V7UIB7-F1
#
_entry.id   AF-A0A2V7UIB7-F1
#
_cell.length_a   1.000
_cell.length_b   1.000
_cell.length_c   1.000
_cell.angle_alpha   90.00
_cell.angle_beta   90.00
_cell.angle_gamma   90.00
#
_symmetry.space_group_name_H-M   'P 1'
#
loop_
_entity.id
_entity.type
_entity.pdbx_description
1 polymer ?
#
loop_
_entity_poly.entity_id
_entity_poly.type
_entity_poly.pdbx_seq_one_letter_code
_entity_poly.pdbx_strand_id
1 'polypeptide(L)'
;MSESKVRLVESGKSPVLEPGLEELIRQGKQTGRLRASTKLDDAAREADAFLVAVGTPSAKNGSSDLSHLLRALGQLADVLKGVRKFQVVNVRSTVPPGTMRGSVIPLLEERSGRQVGTELGVGMNPEFLREGTSVRDYDSAPFDLCGVSDPRSAEVLKSLYAGN
;
A
#
# COMPACT_ATOMS: atom_id res chain seq x y z
N MET A 1 -2.21 11.53 -4.95
CA MET A 1 -3.54 10.97 -5.27
C MET A 1 -4.35 12.01 -6.05
N SER A 2 -5.27 11.60 -6.94
CA SER A 2 -6.15 12.57 -7.63
C SER A 2 -7.17 13.16 -6.67
N GLU A 3 -7.32 14.48 -6.63
CA GLU A 3 -8.34 15.15 -5.80
C GLU A 3 -9.76 14.68 -6.13
N SER A 4 -10.05 14.40 -7.40
CA SER A 4 -11.38 13.92 -7.81
C SER A 4 -11.70 12.56 -7.19
N LYS A 5 -10.73 11.64 -7.16
CA LYS A 5 -10.90 10.32 -6.54
C LYS A 5 -11.09 10.43 -5.03
N VAL A 6 -10.34 11.32 -4.38
CA VAL A 6 -10.49 11.59 -2.94
C VAL A 6 -11.88 12.11 -2.62
N ARG A 7 -12.37 13.09 -3.39
CA ARG A 7 -13.73 13.64 -3.21
C ARG A 7 -14.82 12.58 -3.36
N LEU A 8 -14.68 11.67 -4.33
CA LEU A 8 -15.63 10.56 -4.50
C LEU A 8 -15.67 9.65 -3.27
N VAL A 9 -14.50 9.15 -2.82
CA VAL A 9 -14.40 8.27 -1.64
C VAL A 9 -14.91 8.98 -0.38
N GLU A 10 -14.55 10.25 -0.18
CA GLU A 10 -15.05 11.03 0.96
C GLU A 10 -16.57 11.23 0.93
N SER A 11 -17.18 11.28 -0.25
CA SER A 11 -18.63 11.35 -0.43
C SER A 11 -19.34 9.99 -0.38
N GLY A 12 -18.63 8.91 -0.05
CA GLY A 12 -19.20 7.57 0.00
C GLY A 12 -19.41 6.90 -1.36
N LYS A 13 -18.77 7.43 -2.42
CA LYS A 13 -18.93 6.95 -3.81
C LYS A 13 -17.70 6.23 -4.32
N SER A 14 -17.91 5.25 -5.20
CA SER A 14 -16.80 4.54 -5.83
C SER A 14 -16.14 5.39 -6.93
N PRO A 15 -14.79 5.46 -6.99
CA PRO A 15 -14.07 6.13 -8.08
C PRO A 15 -13.93 5.27 -9.34
N VAL A 16 -14.34 3.99 -9.29
CA VAL A 16 -14.27 3.02 -10.39
C VAL A 16 -15.54 2.19 -10.45
N LEU A 17 -15.82 1.58 -11.60
CA LEU A 17 -16.96 0.67 -11.74
C LEU A 17 -16.59 -0.72 -11.23
N GLU A 18 -16.92 -0.99 -9.97
CA GLU A 18 -16.67 -2.29 -9.33
C GLU A 18 -17.90 -2.69 -8.50
N PRO A 19 -18.52 -3.86 -8.76
CA PRO A 19 -19.65 -4.32 -7.97
C PRO A 19 -19.35 -4.41 -6.47
N GLY A 20 -20.23 -3.83 -5.64
CA GLY A 20 -20.11 -3.87 -4.17
C GLY A 20 -19.13 -2.84 -3.56
N LEU A 21 -18.22 -2.25 -4.34
CA LEU A 21 -17.21 -1.33 -3.80
C LEU A 21 -17.81 -0.04 -3.21
N GLU A 22 -18.82 0.54 -3.85
CA GLU A 22 -19.48 1.75 -3.33
C GLU A 22 -20.11 1.52 -1.96
N GLU A 23 -20.74 0.36 -1.77
CA GLU A 23 -21.35 0.01 -0.49
C GLU A 23 -20.30 -0.16 0.62
N LEU A 24 -19.17 -0.83 0.31
CA LEU A 24 -18.05 -0.97 1.24
C LEU A 24 -17.45 0.40 1.62
N ILE A 25 -17.29 1.30 0.64
CA ILE A 25 -16.82 2.67 0.90
C ILE A 25 -17.81 3.40 1.81
N ARG A 26 -19.10 3.35 1.51
CA ARG A 26 -20.17 3.98 2.30
C ARG A 26 -20.18 3.48 3.74
N GLN A 27 -20.09 2.17 3.96
CA GLN A 27 -20.00 1.56 5.29
C GLN A 27 -18.72 1.98 6.03
N GLY A 28 -17.58 1.99 5.34
CA GLY A 28 -16.31 2.45 5.90
C GLY A 28 -16.38 3.90 6.36
N LYS A 29 -17.01 4.78 5.57
CA LYS A 29 -17.24 6.18 5.92
C LYS A 29 -18.20 6.32 7.11
N GLN A 30 -19.34 5.63 7.10
CA GLN A 30 -20.35 5.68 8.17
C GLN A 30 -19.80 5.20 9.51
N THR A 31 -18.93 4.19 9.51
CA THR A 31 -18.31 3.64 10.73
C THR A 31 -17.03 4.38 11.15
N GLY A 32 -16.59 5.39 10.40
CA GLY A 32 -15.35 6.13 10.68
C GLY A 32 -14.06 5.35 10.44
N ARG A 33 -14.14 4.15 9.84
CA ARG A 33 -13.00 3.28 9.55
C ARG A 33 -12.29 3.61 8.23
N LEU A 34 -12.90 4.45 7.39
CA LEU A 34 -12.33 4.89 6.11
C LEU A 34 -12.22 6.41 6.04
N ARG A 35 -11.03 6.89 5.65
CA ARG A 35 -10.76 8.29 5.31
C ARG A 35 -9.83 8.33 4.10
N ALA A 36 -10.12 9.21 3.16
CA ALA A 36 -9.29 9.50 2.01
C ALA A 36 -8.69 10.91 2.11
N SER A 37 -7.42 11.04 1.71
CA SER A 37 -6.68 12.29 1.74
C SER A 37 -5.69 12.34 0.57
N THR A 38 -5.33 13.55 0.15
CA THR A 38 -4.23 13.78 -0.80
C THR A 38 -2.87 13.97 -0.12
N LYS A 39 -2.87 14.11 1.21
CA LYS A 39 -1.68 14.33 2.03
C LYS A 39 -1.51 13.16 3.00
N LEU A 40 -0.27 12.73 3.15
CA LEU A 40 0.13 11.93 4.31
C LEU A 40 0.21 12.91 5.49
N ASP A 41 -0.76 12.85 6.39
CA ASP A 41 -0.82 13.67 7.60
C ASP A 41 -0.21 12.92 8.80
N ASP A 42 -0.20 13.53 9.98
CA ASP A 42 0.39 12.91 11.17
C ASP A 42 -0.25 11.57 11.54
N ALA A 43 -1.50 11.31 11.11
CA ALA A 43 -2.13 10.01 11.31
C ALA A 43 -1.37 8.87 10.61
N ALA A 44 -0.64 9.16 9.52
CA ALA A 44 0.25 8.20 8.88
C ALA A 44 1.36 7.74 9.84
N ARG A 45 1.88 8.62 10.72
CA ARG A 45 2.96 8.26 11.67
C ARG A 45 2.51 7.24 12.72
N GLU A 46 1.21 7.15 12.96
CA GLU A 46 0.60 6.19 13.88
C GLU A 46 0.21 4.86 13.22
N ALA A 47 0.25 4.75 11.89
CA ALA A 47 -0.14 3.53 11.18
C ALA A 47 0.79 2.36 11.51
N ASP A 48 0.26 1.14 11.66
CA ASP A 48 1.08 -0.07 11.85
C ASP A 48 1.66 -0.59 10.52
N ALA A 49 0.92 -0.40 9.42
CA ALA A 49 1.32 -0.80 8.08
C ALA A 49 0.82 0.17 7.01
N PHE A 50 1.57 0.26 5.92
CA PHE A 50 1.24 1.00 4.71
C PHE A 50 1.13 0.03 3.53
N LEU A 51 0.00 0.04 2.84
CA LEU A 51 -0.19 -0.70 1.60
C LEU A 51 0.06 0.25 0.42
N VAL A 52 1.13 0.02 -0.34
CA VAL A 52 1.52 0.85 -1.48
C VAL A 52 1.03 0.18 -2.77
N ALA A 53 -0.07 0.70 -3.32
CA ALA A 53 -0.78 0.12 -4.47
C ALA A 53 -0.92 1.13 -5.63
N VAL A 54 0.18 1.77 -6.03
CA VAL A 54 0.20 2.68 -7.18
C VAL A 54 0.45 1.93 -8.49
N GLY A 55 0.04 2.51 -9.62
CA GLY A 55 0.27 1.92 -10.93
C GLY A 55 1.75 1.94 -11.34
N THR A 56 2.18 0.88 -12.01
CA THR A 56 3.51 0.69 -12.61
C THR A 56 3.37 0.40 -14.11
N PRO A 57 2.87 1.37 -14.90
CA PRO A 57 2.59 1.15 -16.31
C PRO A 57 3.86 0.82 -17.11
N SER A 58 3.70 0.27 -18.30
CA SER A 58 4.83 0.07 -19.21
C SER A 58 5.40 1.39 -19.70
N ALA A 59 6.73 1.53 -19.62
CA ALA A 59 7.48 2.61 -20.24
C ALA A 59 7.56 2.41 -21.77
N LYS A 60 8.01 3.45 -22.48
CA LYS A 60 8.12 3.44 -23.96
C LYS A 60 8.97 2.29 -24.51
N ASN A 61 9.95 1.82 -23.75
CA ASN A 61 10.85 0.72 -24.09
C ASN A 61 10.33 -0.66 -23.60
N GLY A 62 9.13 -0.74 -23.04
CA GLY A 62 8.53 -1.97 -22.52
C GLY A 62 8.93 -2.35 -21.09
N SER A 63 9.86 -1.64 -20.44
CA SER A 63 10.15 -1.87 -19.02
C SER A 63 9.05 -1.31 -18.12
N SER A 64 8.95 -1.74 -16.86
CA SER A 64 8.02 -1.12 -15.91
C SER A 64 8.47 0.30 -15.53
N ASP A 65 7.56 1.27 -15.59
CA ASP A 65 7.77 2.61 -15.05
C ASP A 65 7.53 2.60 -13.53
N LEU A 66 8.62 2.75 -12.77
CA LEU A 66 8.60 2.76 -11.31
C LEU A 66 8.44 4.17 -10.72
N SER A 67 8.31 5.22 -11.55
CA SER A 67 8.34 6.61 -11.10
C SER A 67 7.21 6.94 -10.11
N HIS A 68 6.02 6.37 -10.30
CA HIS A 68 4.90 6.53 -9.38
C HIS A 68 5.17 5.86 -8.03
N LEU A 69 5.73 4.65 -8.05
CA LEU A 69 6.08 3.86 -6.87
C LEU A 69 7.16 4.57 -6.05
N LEU A 70 8.29 4.92 -6.67
CA LEU A 70 9.41 5.57 -5.98
C LEU A 70 9.03 6.96 -5.45
N ARG A 71 8.13 7.67 -6.13
CA ARG A 71 7.60 8.95 -5.63
C ARG A 71 6.74 8.76 -4.39
N ALA A 72 5.80 7.81 -4.42
CA ALA A 72 4.94 7.51 -3.27
C ALA A 72 5.75 7.03 -2.06
N LEU A 73 6.72 6.14 -2.29
CA LEU A 73 7.63 5.64 -1.26
C LEU A 73 8.54 6.74 -0.71
N GLY A 74 9.02 7.65 -1.56
CA GLY A 74 9.83 8.78 -1.10
C GLY A 74 9.06 9.71 -0.16
N GLN A 75 7.82 10.05 -0.53
CA GLN A 75 6.92 10.84 0.33
C GLN A 75 6.63 10.13 1.65
N LEU A 76 6.40 8.82 1.60
CA LEU A 76 6.20 8.02 2.80
C LEU A 76 7.46 8.01 3.69
N ALA A 77 8.63 7.77 3.10
CA ALA A 77 9.90 7.75 3.83
C ALA A 77 10.17 9.09 4.55
N ASP A 78 9.84 10.22 3.93
CA ASP A 78 9.95 11.54 4.55
C ASP A 78 9.06 11.68 5.80
N VAL A 79 7.85 11.12 5.78
CA VAL A 79 6.93 11.11 6.94
C VAL A 79 7.45 10.21 8.07
N LEU A 80 8.13 9.11 7.71
CA LEU A 80 8.68 8.14 8.64
C LEU A 80 9.94 8.63 9.36
N LYS A 81 10.56 9.74 8.94
CA LYS A 81 11.70 10.35 9.63
C LYS A 81 11.39 10.61 11.10
N GLY A 82 12.28 10.12 11.97
CA GLY A 82 12.17 10.29 13.43
C GLY A 82 11.05 9.48 14.10
N VAL A 83 10.29 8.68 13.35
CA VAL A 83 9.27 7.80 13.93
C VAL A 83 9.96 6.57 14.53
N ARG A 84 9.81 6.38 15.85
CA ARG A 84 10.40 5.25 16.59
C ARG A 84 9.54 4.00 16.56
N LYS A 85 8.23 4.14 16.29
CA LYS A 85 7.31 3.02 16.16
C LYS A 85 7.74 2.16 14.98
N PHE A 86 7.88 0.85 15.18
CA PHE A 86 8.11 -0.08 14.06
C PHE A 86 6.84 -0.15 13.21
N GLN A 87 7.01 0.03 11.91
CA GLN A 87 5.92 0.07 10.94
C GLN A 87 6.31 -0.80 9.75
N VAL A 88 5.34 -1.25 8.96
CA VAL A 88 5.60 -2.08 7.78
C VAL A 88 5.20 -1.33 6.51
N VAL A 89 6.13 -1.17 5.56
CA VAL A 89 5.84 -0.70 4.21
C VAL A 89 5.66 -1.91 3.30
N ASN A 90 4.42 -2.20 2.92
CA ASN A 90 4.06 -3.35 2.09
C ASN A 90 3.73 -2.89 0.67
N VAL A 91 4.56 -3.26 -0.29
CA VAL A 91 4.32 -2.96 -1.70
C VAL A 91 3.34 -3.99 -2.26
N ARG A 92 2.20 -3.52 -2.77
CA ARG A 92 1.22 -4.33 -3.53
C ARG A 92 1.36 -4.14 -5.04
N SER A 93 1.91 -3.00 -5.46
CA SER A 93 2.19 -2.70 -6.87
C SER A 93 3.02 -3.79 -7.55
N THR A 94 2.62 -4.20 -8.75
CA THR A 94 3.41 -5.14 -9.58
C THR A 94 4.73 -4.51 -9.99
N VAL A 95 5.84 -5.14 -9.63
CA VAL A 95 7.19 -4.67 -9.98
C VAL A 95 8.06 -5.82 -10.50
N PRO A 96 9.08 -5.53 -11.32
CA PRO A 96 10.05 -6.53 -11.72
C PRO A 96 10.80 -7.14 -10.51
N PRO A 97 11.24 -8.41 -10.61
CA PRO A 97 12.16 -8.98 -9.64
C PRO A 97 13.40 -8.11 -9.44
N GLY A 98 13.84 -7.98 -8.19
CA GLY A 98 14.98 -7.14 -7.82
C GLY A 98 14.62 -5.68 -7.49
N THR A 99 13.46 -5.15 -7.89
CA THR A 99 13.05 -3.77 -7.56
C THR A 99 13.04 -3.50 -6.05
N MET A 100 12.60 -4.48 -5.25
CA MET A 100 12.58 -4.35 -3.79
C MET A 100 13.98 -4.07 -3.22
N ARG A 101 14.97 -4.92 -3.58
CA ARG A 101 16.35 -4.80 -3.10
C ARG A 101 17.13 -3.66 -3.76
N GLY A 102 16.90 -3.43 -5.05
CA GLY A 102 17.69 -2.50 -5.85
C GLY A 102 17.18 -1.06 -5.84
N SER A 103 15.95 -0.80 -5.37
CA SER A 103 15.38 0.55 -5.41
C SER A 103 14.50 0.89 -4.22
N VAL A 104 13.60 0.01 -3.79
CA VAL A 104 12.65 0.31 -2.72
C VAL A 104 13.34 0.40 -1.36
N ILE A 105 14.09 -0.62 -0.96
CA ILE A 105 14.77 -0.67 0.33
C ILE A 105 15.80 0.48 0.45
N PRO A 106 16.73 0.68 -0.52
CA PRO A 106 17.69 1.78 -0.44
C PRO A 106 17.02 3.15 -0.30
N LEU A 107 15.93 3.40 -1.06
CA LEU A 107 15.20 4.66 -0.99
C LEU A 107 14.57 4.89 0.39
N LEU A 108 13.95 3.85 0.96
CA LEU A 108 13.32 3.93 2.28
C LEU A 108 14.36 4.20 3.35
N GLU A 109 15.49 3.48 3.34
CA GLU A 109 16.57 3.67 4.31
C GLU A 109 17.21 5.05 4.18
N GLU A 110 17.58 5.46 2.97
CA GLU A 110 18.20 6.75 2.69
C GLU A 110 17.30 7.90 3.14
N ARG A 111 16.02 7.89 2.76
CA ARG A 111 15.12 9.00 3.07
C ARG A 111 14.60 8.96 4.49
N SER A 112 14.21 7.81 5.04
CA SER A 112 13.66 7.78 6.39
C SER A 112 14.72 7.84 7.48
N GLY A 113 15.97 7.46 7.16
CA GLY A 113 17.05 7.28 8.12
C GLY A 113 16.85 6.06 9.03
N ARG A 114 15.93 5.16 8.66
CA ARG A 114 15.59 3.95 9.43
C ARG A 114 16.06 2.72 8.69
N GLN A 115 16.68 1.80 9.42
CA GLN A 115 17.19 0.55 8.86
C GLN A 115 16.08 -0.48 8.65
N VAL A 116 16.05 -1.10 7.46
CA VAL A 116 15.07 -2.13 7.14
C VAL A 116 15.41 -3.44 7.83
N GLY A 117 14.39 -4.11 8.36
CA GLY A 117 14.49 -5.38 9.08
C GLY A 117 14.75 -5.23 10.59
N THR A 118 15.17 -4.05 11.04
CA THR A 118 15.36 -3.74 12.48
C THR A 118 14.42 -2.64 12.95
N GLU A 119 14.40 -1.51 12.24
CA GLU A 119 13.58 -0.34 12.60
C GLU A 119 12.33 -0.21 11.74
N LEU A 120 12.39 -0.62 10.48
CA LEU A 120 11.31 -0.54 9.49
C LEU A 120 11.10 -1.90 8.82
N GLY A 121 9.87 -2.39 8.80
CA GLY A 121 9.50 -3.57 8.04
C GLY A 121 9.26 -3.24 6.57
N VAL A 122 9.69 -4.12 5.66
CA VAL A 122 9.37 -4.02 4.23
C VAL A 122 8.80 -5.34 3.74
N GLY A 123 7.65 -5.25 3.08
CA GLY A 123 6.96 -6.38 2.47
C GLY A 123 6.71 -6.16 0.98
N MET A 124 6.58 -7.26 0.26
CA MET A 124 5.97 -7.34 -1.05
C MET A 124 4.85 -8.35 -0.96
N ASN A 125 3.66 -7.94 -1.36
CA ASN A 125 2.49 -8.78 -1.37
C ASN A 125 1.73 -8.51 -2.66
N PRO A 126 2.01 -9.28 -3.72
CA PRO A 126 1.34 -9.10 -5.01
C PRO A 126 -0.17 -9.25 -4.87
N GLU A 127 -0.90 -8.64 -5.80
CA GLU A 127 -2.34 -8.80 -5.92
C GLU A 127 -2.69 -9.60 -7.17
N PHE A 128 -3.81 -10.32 -7.13
CA PHE A 128 -4.30 -11.18 -8.20
C PHE A 128 -5.76 -10.88 -8.55
N LEU A 129 -6.20 -9.64 -8.34
CA LEU A 129 -7.58 -9.21 -8.47
C LEU A 129 -7.92 -8.99 -9.94
N ARG A 130 -9.16 -9.32 -10.34
CA ARG A 130 -9.67 -9.03 -11.68
C ARG A 130 -10.66 -7.88 -11.61
N GLU A 131 -10.57 -6.98 -12.59
CA GLU A 131 -11.51 -5.87 -12.72
C GLU A 131 -12.95 -6.39 -12.90
N GLY A 132 -13.89 -5.86 -12.13
CA GLY A 132 -15.29 -6.27 -12.13
C GLY A 132 -15.63 -7.43 -11.18
N THR A 133 -14.62 -8.11 -10.61
CA THR A 133 -14.79 -9.10 -9.55
C THR A 133 -13.83 -8.90 -8.38
N SER A 134 -13.19 -7.74 -8.26
CA SER A 134 -12.06 -7.52 -7.35
C SER A 134 -12.46 -7.65 -5.88
N VAL A 135 -13.68 -7.25 -5.51
CA VAL A 135 -14.20 -7.46 -4.15
C VAL A 135 -14.30 -8.96 -3.83
N ARG A 136 -14.90 -9.74 -4.74
CA ARG A 136 -15.02 -11.19 -4.56
C ARG A 136 -13.67 -11.89 -4.57
N ASP A 137 -12.77 -11.48 -5.45
CA ASP A 137 -11.44 -12.07 -5.57
C ASP A 137 -10.58 -11.78 -4.33
N TYR A 138 -10.81 -10.64 -3.66
CA TYR A 138 -10.18 -10.33 -2.38
C TYR A 138 -10.70 -11.24 -1.26
N ASP A 139 -12.04 -11.40 -1.16
CA ASP A 139 -12.68 -12.19 -0.10
C ASP A 139 -12.47 -13.71 -0.26
N SER A 140 -12.28 -14.18 -1.50
CA SER A 140 -12.15 -15.60 -1.85
C SER A 140 -10.80 -15.94 -2.46
N ALA A 141 -9.75 -15.22 -2.08
CA ALA A 141 -8.40 -15.47 -2.54
C ALA A 141 -7.96 -16.91 -2.14
N PRO A 142 -7.40 -17.71 -3.06
CA PRO A 142 -6.96 -19.07 -2.74
C PRO A 142 -5.75 -19.08 -1.80
N PHE A 143 -4.95 -18.02 -1.81
CA PHE A 143 -3.83 -17.79 -0.91
C PHE A 143 -3.40 -16.32 -0.98
N ASP A 144 -2.77 -15.85 0.10
CA ASP A 144 -2.01 -14.60 0.13
C ASP A 144 -0.51 -14.89 0.03
N LEU A 145 0.16 -14.26 -0.93
CA LEU A 145 1.61 -14.36 -1.10
C LEU A 145 2.29 -13.13 -0.50
N CYS A 146 3.10 -13.32 0.54
CA CYS A 146 3.84 -12.23 1.19
C CYS A 146 5.33 -12.58 1.28
N GLY A 147 6.17 -11.80 0.60
CA GLY A 147 7.61 -11.77 0.84
C GLY A 147 7.94 -10.65 1.83
N VAL A 148 8.73 -10.93 2.87
CA VAL A 148 9.03 -9.97 3.94
C VAL A 148 10.53 -9.87 4.22
N SER A 149 10.96 -8.71 4.72
CA SER A 149 12.34 -8.47 5.19
C SER A 149 12.67 -9.21 6.47
N ASP A 150 11.68 -9.46 7.33
CA ASP A 150 11.89 -9.94 8.69
C ASP A 150 10.63 -10.64 9.26
N PRO A 151 10.77 -11.47 10.31
CA PRO A 151 9.65 -12.19 10.91
C PRO A 151 8.57 -11.27 11.54
N ARG A 152 8.95 -10.10 12.06
CA ARG A 152 7.98 -9.18 12.69
C ARG A 152 7.04 -8.61 11.63
N SER A 153 7.56 -8.27 10.46
CA SER A 153 6.77 -7.88 9.29
C SER A 153 5.80 -8.99 8.86
N ALA A 154 6.21 -10.27 8.94
CA ALA A 154 5.30 -11.39 8.64
C ALA A 154 4.09 -11.40 9.58
N GLU A 155 4.29 -11.22 10.88
CA GLU A 155 3.19 -11.24 11.86
C GLU A 155 2.23 -10.06 11.68
N VAL A 156 2.77 -8.86 11.42
CA VAL A 156 1.92 -7.70 11.09
C VAL A 156 1.09 -7.96 9.84
N LEU A 157 1.69 -8.46 8.76
CA LEU A 157 0.95 -8.73 7.53
C LEU A 157 -0.06 -9.87 7.70
N LYS A 158 0.27 -10.95 8.41
CA LYS A 158 -0.70 -12.02 8.74
C LYS A 158 -1.92 -11.47 9.47
N SER A 159 -1.74 -10.54 10.42
CA SER A 159 -2.85 -9.96 11.15
C SER A 159 -3.82 -9.16 10.27
N LEU A 160 -3.36 -8.61 9.14
CA LEU A 160 -4.22 -7.93 8.18
C LEU A 160 -5.17 -8.89 7.45
N TYR A 161 -4.77 -10.15 7.29
CA TYR A 161 -5.53 -11.19 6.58
C TYR A 161 -6.27 -12.14 7.52
N ALA A 162 -6.02 -12.07 8.84
CA ALA A 162 -6.57 -13.00 9.82
C ALA A 162 -8.09 -12.85 10.07
N GLY A 163 -8.72 -11.82 9.52
CA GLY A 163 -10.15 -11.52 9.68
C GLY A 163 -11.03 -11.86 8.46
N ASN A 164 -10.45 -12.47 7.43
CA ASN A 164 -11.18 -13.05 6.31
C ASN A 164 -11.67 -14.48 6.63
#